data_AF-A0A9J6CTM6-F1
#
_entry.id   AF-A0A9J6CTM6-F1
#
_cell.length_a   1.000
_cell.length_b   1.000
_cell.length_c   1.000
_cell.angle_alpha   90.00
_cell.angle_beta   90.00
_cell.angle_gamma   90.00
#
_symmetry.space_group_name_H-M   'P 1'
#
loop_
_entity.id
_entity.type
_entity.pdbx_description
1 polymer ?
#
loop_
_entity_poly.entity_id
_entity_poly.type
_entity_poly.pdbx_seq_one_letter_code
_entity_poly.pdbx_strand_id
1 'polypeptide(L)'
;MAATPALKDLPKVDVDLKSQLESFSPTALKSASTEEKCVLPTAEDVKMEKAQQLVSGIEGFDSTKLRHTETQEKNSLPDKDAVAAEKAHNELISGVEHFDKSTMKHAETEEKNPLPPIEAIQQEKSQHDLISGIEHFNRTSLKHAETQEKNPLPTKEVIDQEKAA
;
A
#
# COMPACT_ATOMS: atom_id res chain seq x y z
N MET A 1 35.14 -34.91 -15.82
CA MET A 1 34.12 -35.97 -15.94
C MET A 1 34.85 -37.27 -16.22
N ALA A 2 35.14 -38.10 -15.22
CA ALA A 2 35.69 -39.45 -15.47
C ALA A 2 34.52 -40.41 -15.70
N ALA A 3 34.56 -41.14 -16.81
CA ALA A 3 33.50 -42.05 -17.25
C ALA A 3 33.32 -43.24 -16.28
N THR A 4 32.07 -43.64 -16.03
CA THR A 4 31.75 -44.83 -15.24
C THR A 4 32.18 -46.11 -15.98
N PRO A 5 32.97 -47.01 -15.36
CA PRO A 5 33.44 -48.22 -16.02
C PRO A 5 32.30 -49.18 -16.38
N ALA A 6 32.42 -49.89 -17.49
CA ALA A 6 31.44 -50.87 -17.95
C ALA A 6 31.51 -52.16 -17.12
N LEU A 7 30.40 -52.89 -17.02
CA LEU A 7 30.25 -54.05 -16.11
C LEU A 7 31.29 -55.16 -16.29
N LYS A 8 31.87 -55.29 -17.49
CA LYS A 8 32.95 -56.23 -17.82
C LYS A 8 34.33 -55.82 -17.30
N ASP A 9 34.50 -54.53 -17.01
CA ASP A 9 35.75 -53.91 -16.54
C ASP A 9 35.75 -53.74 -15.01
N LEU A 10 34.67 -54.11 -14.33
CA LEU A 10 34.66 -54.20 -12.87
C LEU A 10 35.40 -55.47 -12.41
N PRO A 11 36.17 -55.40 -11.33
CA PRO A 11 36.86 -56.56 -10.78
C PRO A 11 35.82 -57.63 -10.42
N LYS A 12 36.01 -58.83 -10.97
CA LYS A 12 35.19 -59.99 -10.63
C LYS A 12 35.54 -60.41 -9.20
N VAL A 13 34.52 -60.62 -8.38
CA VAL A 13 34.69 -61.13 -7.03
C VAL A 13 35.43 -62.46 -7.11
N ASP A 14 36.46 -62.60 -6.27
CA ASP A 14 37.27 -63.80 -6.20
C ASP A 14 36.38 -65.04 -5.96
N VAL A 15 36.70 -66.13 -6.64
CA VAL A 15 35.87 -67.36 -6.62
C VAL A 15 35.75 -67.90 -5.20
N ASP A 16 36.80 -67.77 -4.38
CA ASP A 16 36.81 -68.23 -2.99
C ASP A 16 35.85 -67.40 -2.13
N LEU A 17 35.84 -66.07 -2.31
CA LEU A 17 34.93 -65.18 -1.59
C LEU A 17 33.47 -65.41 -1.98
N LYS A 18 33.19 -65.66 -3.27
CA LYS A 18 31.84 -66.01 -3.74
C LYS A 18 31.37 -67.33 -3.12
N SER A 19 32.25 -68.33 -3.06
CA SER A 19 31.92 -69.64 -2.48
C SER A 19 31.71 -69.55 -0.96
N GLN A 20 32.53 -68.78 -0.24
CA GLN A 20 32.34 -68.51 1.19
C GLN A 20 31.01 -67.81 1.47
N LEU A 21 30.57 -66.87 0.61
CA LEU A 21 29.31 -66.18 0.80
C LEU A 21 28.10 -67.08 0.48
N GLU A 22 28.21 -67.94 -0.53
CA GLU A 22 27.16 -68.93 -0.87
C GLU A 22 27.03 -70.03 0.20
N SER A 23 28.13 -70.38 0.87
CA SER A 23 28.15 -71.33 1.98
C SER A 23 27.99 -70.69 3.35
N PHE A 24 27.83 -69.36 3.41
CA PHE A 24 27.66 -68.62 4.66
C PHE A 24 26.30 -68.92 5.28
N SER A 25 26.31 -69.56 6.46
CA SER A 25 25.10 -69.77 7.23
C SER A 25 24.86 -68.60 8.20
N PRO A 26 23.73 -67.86 8.09
CA PRO A 26 23.44 -66.77 9.00
C PRO A 26 23.24 -67.21 10.47
N THR A 27 23.03 -68.50 10.73
CA THR A 27 23.02 -69.05 12.09
C THR A 27 24.41 -69.12 12.74
N ALA A 28 25.49 -69.00 11.98
CA ALA A 28 26.84 -68.89 12.51
C ALA A 28 27.14 -67.47 13.04
N LEU A 29 26.27 -66.49 12.76
CA LEU A 29 26.35 -65.18 13.39
C LEU A 29 25.95 -65.28 14.86
N LYS A 30 26.74 -64.66 15.73
CA LYS A 30 26.39 -64.55 17.15
C LYS A 30 25.14 -63.69 17.28
N SER A 31 24.12 -64.19 17.98
CA SER A 31 22.94 -63.42 18.32
C SER A 31 23.35 -62.21 19.17
N ALA A 32 22.97 -61.01 18.74
CA ALA A 32 23.12 -59.79 19.53
C ALA A 32 21.79 -59.52 20.25
N SER A 33 21.81 -59.55 21.59
CA SER A 33 20.65 -59.15 22.40
C SER A 33 20.47 -57.65 22.28
N THR A 34 19.28 -57.20 21.89
CA THR A 34 18.92 -55.78 21.90
C THR A 34 18.01 -55.54 23.11
N GLU A 35 18.46 -54.74 24.06
CA GLU A 35 17.65 -54.34 25.22
C GLU A 35 16.94 -53.01 24.92
N GLU A 36 15.62 -52.99 25.11
CA GLU A 36 14.81 -51.79 25.00
C GLU A 36 14.99 -50.91 26.25
N LYS A 37 15.52 -49.69 26.08
CA LYS A 37 15.87 -48.78 27.17
C LYS A 37 14.66 -47.99 27.71
N CYS A 38 13.51 -48.64 27.88
CA CYS A 38 12.31 -48.07 28.50
C CYS A 38 12.09 -48.68 29.90
N VAL A 39 13.11 -48.58 30.76
CA VAL A 39 12.98 -48.99 32.17
C VAL A 39 12.40 -47.85 33.00
N LEU A 40 11.32 -48.15 33.72
CA LEU A 40 10.77 -47.24 34.73
C LEU A 40 11.80 -47.05 35.86
N PRO A 41 11.84 -45.87 36.50
CA PRO A 41 12.73 -45.65 37.64
C PRO A 41 12.54 -46.74 38.70
N THR A 42 13.66 -47.30 39.18
CA THR A 42 13.63 -48.30 40.23
C THR A 42 13.39 -47.64 41.59
N ALA A 43 12.99 -48.44 42.60
CA ALA A 43 12.81 -47.93 43.96
C ALA A 43 14.12 -47.37 44.56
N GLU A 44 15.27 -47.81 44.06
CA GLU A 44 16.58 -47.29 44.45
C GLU A 44 16.84 -45.91 43.82
N ASP A 45 16.49 -45.73 42.55
CA ASP A 45 16.56 -44.43 41.85
C ASP A 45 15.74 -43.36 42.57
N VAL A 46 14.51 -43.71 42.99
CA VAL A 46 13.64 -42.78 43.74
C VAL A 46 14.19 -42.47 45.13
N LYS A 47 14.80 -43.46 45.81
CA LYS A 47 15.43 -43.24 47.12
C LYS A 47 16.66 -42.35 47.00
N MET A 48 17.46 -42.53 45.96
CA MET A 48 18.63 -41.70 45.68
C MET A 48 18.22 -40.27 45.35
N GLU A 49 17.17 -40.07 44.54
CA GLU A 49 16.61 -38.74 44.26
C GLU A 49 16.09 -38.05 45.52
N LYS A 50 15.38 -38.78 46.38
CA LYS A 50 14.87 -38.26 47.66
C LYS A 50 16.00 -37.90 48.64
N ALA A 51 17.13 -38.60 48.58
CA ALA A 51 18.32 -38.30 49.37
C ALA A 51 19.12 -37.11 48.84
N GLN A 52 18.77 -36.54 47.68
CA GLN A 52 19.43 -35.35 47.18
C GLN A 52 19.16 -34.17 48.11
N GLN A 53 20.25 -33.49 48.49
CA GLN A 53 20.23 -32.35 49.41
C GLN A 53 19.28 -31.23 48.98
N LEU A 54 19.05 -31.08 47.67
CA LEU A 54 18.09 -30.15 47.11
C LEU A 54 16.65 -30.49 47.52
N VAL A 55 16.25 -31.76 47.44
CA VAL A 55 14.91 -32.23 47.81
C VAL A 55 14.69 -32.03 49.31
N SER A 56 15.67 -32.39 50.15
CA SER A 56 15.59 -32.14 51.59
C SER A 56 15.53 -30.64 51.94
N GLY A 57 16.23 -29.79 51.19
CA GLY A 57 16.20 -28.34 51.35
C GLY A 57 14.85 -27.71 50.97
N ILE A 58 14.15 -28.30 49.99
CA ILE A 58 12.80 -27.89 49.57
C ILE A 58 11.74 -28.42 50.54
N GLU A 59 11.82 -29.71 50.95
CA GLU A 59 10.89 -30.31 51.93
C GLU A 59 10.96 -29.61 53.29
N GLY A 60 12.16 -29.19 53.72
CA GLY A 60 12.39 -28.43 54.95
C GLY A 60 12.36 -26.90 54.75
N PHE A 61 11.91 -26.42 53.60
CA PHE A 61 11.92 -25.00 53.29
C PHE A 61 10.95 -24.23 54.20
N ASP A 62 11.52 -23.38 55.04
CA ASP A 62 10.76 -22.52 55.92
C ASP A 62 10.38 -21.22 55.20
N SER A 63 9.12 -21.13 54.77
CA SER A 63 8.57 -19.96 54.09
C SER A 63 8.59 -18.70 54.95
N THR A 64 8.75 -18.81 56.28
CA THR A 64 8.89 -17.64 57.16
C THR A 64 10.24 -16.94 57.03
N LYS A 65 11.23 -17.62 56.44
CA LYS A 65 12.55 -17.04 56.12
C LYS A 65 12.55 -16.24 54.82
N LEU A 66 11.46 -16.30 54.05
CA LEU A 66 11.29 -15.41 52.90
C LEU A 66 11.18 -13.97 53.38
N ARG A 67 11.94 -13.08 52.75
CA ARG A 67 11.81 -11.65 52.99
C ARG A 67 10.41 -11.22 52.59
N HIS A 68 9.65 -10.66 53.52
CA HIS A 68 8.38 -10.03 53.20
C HIS A 68 8.63 -8.91 52.19
N THR A 69 8.01 -9.02 51.02
CA THR A 69 8.03 -7.98 49.98
C THR A 69 6.64 -7.38 49.96
N GLU A 70 6.53 -6.15 50.44
CA GLU A 70 5.28 -5.40 50.41
C GLU A 70 5.01 -4.95 48.96
N THR A 71 4.02 -5.56 48.31
CA THR A 71 3.58 -5.15 46.97
C THR A 71 2.72 -3.90 47.11
N GLN A 72 3.27 -2.74 46.74
CA GLN A 72 2.53 -1.48 46.68
C GLN A 72 1.72 -1.41 45.37
N GLU A 73 0.40 -1.69 45.44
CA GLU A 73 -0.51 -1.40 44.34
C GLU A 73 -0.68 0.13 44.22
N LYS A 74 -0.06 0.72 43.20
CA LYS A 74 -0.12 2.16 42.93
C LYS A 74 -1.45 2.57 42.27
N ASN A 75 -2.58 2.32 42.93
CA ASN A 75 -3.85 2.96 42.57
C ASN A 75 -3.90 4.36 43.18
N SER A 76 -3.12 5.27 42.61
CA SER A 76 -3.22 6.68 42.98
C SER A 76 -4.53 7.20 42.44
N LEU A 77 -5.34 7.82 43.29
CA LEU A 77 -6.53 8.54 42.84
C LEU A 77 -6.11 9.62 41.84
N PRO A 78 -6.96 9.92 40.83
CA PRO A 78 -6.75 11.08 39.98
C PRO A 78 -6.52 12.33 40.83
N ASP A 79 -5.52 13.12 40.48
CA ASP A 79 -5.29 14.39 41.16
C ASP A 79 -6.36 15.42 40.78
N LYS A 80 -6.37 16.55 41.49
CA LYS A 80 -7.35 17.61 41.26
C LYS A 80 -7.30 18.15 39.83
N ASP A 81 -6.12 18.17 39.23
CA ASP A 81 -5.90 18.70 37.90
C ASP A 81 -6.46 17.75 36.84
N ALA A 82 -6.28 16.44 36.99
CA ALA A 82 -6.88 15.41 36.14
C ALA A 82 -8.41 15.46 36.17
N VAL A 83 -9.01 15.59 37.36
CA VAL A 83 -10.47 15.70 37.51
C VAL A 83 -10.98 17.02 36.91
N ALA A 84 -10.26 18.13 37.11
CA ALA A 84 -10.64 19.41 36.54
C ALA A 84 -10.56 19.42 35.01
N ALA A 85 -9.52 18.80 34.44
CA ALA A 85 -9.36 18.66 33.00
C ALA A 85 -10.47 17.79 32.39
N GLU A 86 -10.80 16.66 33.01
CA GLU A 86 -11.89 15.79 32.57
C GLU A 86 -13.25 16.51 32.64
N LYS A 87 -13.49 17.27 33.71
CA LYS A 87 -14.71 18.08 33.85
C LYS A 87 -14.81 19.15 32.75
N ALA A 88 -13.73 19.89 32.49
CA ALA A 88 -13.71 20.90 31.44
C ALA A 88 -13.95 20.29 30.04
N HIS A 89 -13.38 19.12 29.78
CA HIS A 89 -13.60 18.38 28.53
C HIS A 89 -15.06 17.95 28.37
N ASN A 90 -15.67 17.41 29.44
CA ASN A 90 -17.09 17.01 29.41
C ASN A 90 -18.03 18.21 29.25
N GLU A 91 -17.74 19.35 29.88
CA GLU A 91 -18.50 20.59 29.71
C GLU A 91 -18.44 21.10 28.27
N LEU A 92 -17.25 21.03 27.64
CA LEU A 92 -17.10 21.38 26.22
C LEU A 92 -17.95 20.49 25.32
N ILE A 93 -17.87 19.16 25.51
CA ILE A 93 -18.64 18.20 24.71
C ILE A 93 -20.14 18.47 24.88
N SER A 94 -20.61 18.62 26.13
CA SER A 94 -22.01 18.87 26.42
C SER A 94 -22.51 20.17 25.79
N GLY A 95 -21.69 21.24 25.83
CA GLY A 95 -22.01 22.51 25.21
C GLY A 95 -22.14 22.43 23.68
N VAL A 96 -21.36 21.55 23.04
CA VAL A 96 -21.43 21.32 21.58
C VAL A 96 -22.60 20.40 21.23
N GLU A 97 -22.82 19.32 21.99
CA GLU A 97 -23.89 18.35 21.76
C GLU A 97 -25.27 18.98 21.89
N HIS A 98 -25.45 19.85 22.88
CA HIS A 98 -26.71 20.56 23.14
C HIS A 98 -26.70 22.00 22.63
N PHE A 99 -25.83 22.32 21.67
CA PHE A 99 -25.74 23.65 21.10
C PHE A 99 -27.05 24.04 20.40
N ASP A 100 -27.73 25.07 20.94
CA ASP A 100 -28.97 25.59 20.36
C ASP A 100 -28.67 26.50 19.17
N LYS A 101 -28.92 25.98 17.97
CA LYS A 101 -28.78 26.71 16.70
C LYS A 101 -29.69 27.93 16.60
N SER A 102 -30.77 28.00 17.37
CA SER A 102 -31.66 29.18 17.40
C SER A 102 -30.98 30.42 17.99
N THR A 103 -29.90 30.23 18.76
CA THR A 103 -29.08 31.33 19.30
C THR A 103 -28.11 31.91 18.27
N MET A 104 -27.93 31.24 17.12
CA MET A 104 -27.08 31.76 16.05
C MET A 104 -27.75 32.94 15.37
N LYS A 105 -26.98 33.99 15.10
CA LYS A 105 -27.46 35.12 14.30
C LYS A 105 -27.76 34.65 12.88
N HIS A 106 -28.92 35.03 12.36
CA HIS A 106 -29.25 34.82 10.96
C HIS A 106 -28.25 35.57 10.08
N ALA A 107 -27.63 34.85 9.15
CA ALA A 107 -26.85 35.43 8.07
C ALA A 107 -27.69 35.34 6.79
N GLU A 108 -28.12 36.49 6.27
CA GLU A 108 -28.79 36.59 4.99
C GLU A 108 -27.73 36.70 3.89
N THR A 109 -27.57 35.64 3.10
CA THR A 109 -26.66 35.63 1.96
C THR A 109 -27.39 36.15 0.73
N GLU A 110 -27.05 37.36 0.27
CA GLU A 110 -27.53 37.85 -1.03
C GLU A 110 -26.61 37.38 -2.17
N GLU A 111 -27.15 36.53 -3.05
CA GLU A 111 -26.54 36.22 -4.34
C GLU A 111 -26.72 37.43 -5.28
N LYS A 112 -25.65 38.20 -5.50
CA LYS A 112 -25.66 39.25 -6.51
C LYS A 112 -25.46 38.61 -7.89
N ASN A 113 -26.55 38.50 -8.65
CA ASN A 113 -26.50 38.26 -10.10
C ASN A 113 -26.72 39.61 -10.81
N PRO A 114 -25.69 40.50 -10.88
CA PRO A 114 -25.84 41.77 -11.55
C PRO A 114 -26.13 41.55 -13.02
N LEU A 115 -27.14 42.25 -13.54
CA LEU A 115 -27.38 42.29 -14.98
C LEU A 115 -26.13 42.84 -15.70
N PRO A 116 -25.87 42.40 -16.94
CA PRO A 116 -24.82 43.00 -17.76
C PRO A 116 -25.00 44.52 -17.85
N PRO A 117 -23.89 45.29 -17.87
CA PRO A 117 -23.96 46.73 -18.04
C PRO A 117 -24.62 47.10 -19.37
N ILE A 118 -25.28 48.27 -19.42
CA ILE A 118 -26.02 48.74 -20.60
C ILE A 118 -25.11 48.79 -21.84
N GLU A 119 -23.83 49.13 -21.64
CA GLU A 119 -22.81 49.17 -22.69
C GLU A 119 -22.60 47.80 -23.33
N ALA A 120 -22.56 46.71 -22.54
CA ALA A 120 -22.40 45.35 -23.05
C ALA A 120 -23.61 44.93 -23.90
N ILE A 121 -24.83 45.25 -23.43
CA ILE A 121 -26.07 44.98 -24.16
C ILE A 121 -26.10 45.76 -25.48
N GLN A 122 -25.71 47.04 -25.45
CA GLN A 122 -25.71 47.88 -26.64
C GLN A 122 -24.64 47.44 -27.65
N GLN A 123 -23.47 46.99 -27.17
CA GLN A 123 -22.43 46.43 -28.00
C GLN A 123 -22.91 45.13 -28.68
N GLU A 124 -23.50 44.22 -27.92
CA GLU A 124 -24.04 42.96 -28.45
C GLU A 124 -25.14 43.21 -29.48
N LYS A 125 -26.07 44.14 -29.20
CA LYS A 125 -27.11 44.53 -30.13
C LYS A 125 -26.54 45.10 -31.43
N SER A 126 -25.53 45.96 -31.34
CA SER A 126 -24.87 46.52 -32.54
C SER A 126 -24.18 45.46 -33.38
N GLN A 127 -23.55 44.47 -32.73
CA GLN A 127 -22.90 43.36 -33.42
C GLN A 127 -23.95 42.46 -34.09
N HIS A 128 -25.03 42.16 -33.40
CA HIS A 128 -26.15 41.38 -33.94
C HIS A 128 -26.77 42.07 -35.16
N ASP A 129 -27.03 43.37 -35.10
CA ASP A 129 -27.59 44.15 -36.21
C ASP A 129 -26.65 44.16 -37.43
N LEU A 130 -25.33 44.25 -37.21
CA LEU A 130 -24.33 44.15 -38.27
C LEU A 130 -24.36 42.77 -38.92
N ILE A 131 -24.32 41.70 -38.12
CA ILE A 131 -24.33 40.32 -38.61
C ILE A 131 -25.62 40.05 -39.40
N SER A 132 -26.77 40.44 -38.86
CA SER A 132 -28.08 40.28 -39.51
C SER A 132 -28.16 41.05 -40.83
N GLY A 133 -27.60 42.26 -40.88
CA GLY A 133 -27.53 43.05 -42.12
C GLY A 133 -26.69 42.38 -43.22
N ILE A 134 -25.62 41.67 -42.84
CA ILE A 134 -24.78 40.91 -43.78
C ILE A 134 -25.50 39.62 -44.20
N GLU A 135 -26.08 38.88 -43.25
CA GLU A 135 -26.76 37.61 -43.50
C GLU A 135 -27.96 37.79 -44.45
N HIS A 136 -28.73 38.86 -44.26
CA HIS A 136 -29.90 39.17 -45.09
C HIS A 136 -29.61 40.18 -46.21
N PHE A 137 -28.34 40.41 -46.54
CA PHE A 137 -27.99 41.36 -47.60
C PHE A 137 -28.51 40.91 -48.96
N ASN A 138 -29.42 41.69 -49.54
CA ASN A 138 -29.94 41.40 -50.87
C ASN A 138 -28.94 41.81 -51.96
N ARG A 139 -28.21 40.85 -52.53
CA ARG A 139 -27.25 41.07 -53.62
C ARG A 139 -27.88 41.72 -54.87
N THR A 140 -29.16 41.51 -55.14
CA THR A 140 -29.83 42.10 -56.31
C THR A 140 -30.08 43.60 -56.16
N SER A 141 -29.95 44.15 -54.94
CA SER A 141 -30.00 45.60 -54.68
C SER A 141 -28.72 46.34 -55.12
N LEU A 142 -27.65 45.61 -55.45
CA LEU A 142 -26.42 46.21 -55.98
C LEU A 142 -26.68 46.80 -57.36
N LYS A 143 -26.33 48.08 -57.53
CA LYS A 143 -26.38 48.73 -58.84
C LYS A 143 -25.32 48.11 -59.76
N HIS A 144 -25.68 47.91 -61.02
CA HIS A 144 -24.71 47.50 -62.02
C HIS A 144 -23.61 48.56 -62.16
N ALA A 145 -22.36 48.13 -62.06
CA ALA A 145 -21.19 48.94 -62.30
C ALA A 145 -20.40 48.31 -63.45
N GLU A 146 -20.25 49.03 -64.55
CA GLU A 146 -19.40 48.63 -65.66
C GLU A 146 -17.94 48.83 -65.24
N THR A 147 -17.18 47.75 -65.15
CA THR A 147 -15.75 47.79 -64.83
C THR A 147 -14.95 47.86 -66.12
N GLN A 148 -14.16 48.93 -66.31
CA GLN A 148 -13.20 48.99 -67.43
C GLN A 148 -11.87 48.38 -67.00
N GLU A 149 -11.71 47.09 -67.26
CA GLU A 149 -10.43 46.42 -67.17
C GLU A 149 -9.59 46.78 -68.41
N LYS A 150 -8.67 47.73 -68.24
CA LYS A 150 -7.69 48.05 -69.29
C LYS A 150 -6.59 46.99 -69.26
N ASN A 151 -6.64 46.06 -70.20
CA ASN A 151 -5.49 45.22 -70.55
C ASN A 151 -4.93 45.68 -71.91
N PRO A 152 -4.24 46.84 -71.97
CA PRO A 152 -3.70 47.33 -73.24
C PRO A 152 -2.60 46.36 -73.71
N LEU A 153 -2.75 45.85 -74.93
CA LEU A 153 -1.67 45.14 -75.58
C LEU A 153 -0.50 46.12 -75.79
N PRO A 154 0.76 45.72 -75.54
CA PRO A 154 1.91 46.55 -75.82
C PRO A 154 1.88 47.05 -77.27
N THR A 155 2.10 48.35 -77.48
CA THR A 155 2.16 48.91 -78.82
C THR A 155 3.43 48.47 -79.53
N LYS A 156 3.42 48.49 -80.87
CA LYS A 156 4.57 48.07 -81.67
C LYS A 156 5.83 48.87 -81.34
N GLU A 157 5.74 50.18 -81.10
CA GLU A 157 6.86 50.98 -80.59
C GLU A 157 7.45 50.45 -79.28
N VAL A 158 6.61 50.05 -78.32
CA VAL A 158 7.09 49.51 -77.03
C VAL A 158 7.77 48.17 -77.25
N ILE A 159 7.19 47.30 -78.08
CA ILE A 159 7.77 46.00 -78.43
C ILE A 159 9.11 46.16 -79.16
N ASP A 160 9.22 47.14 -80.06
CA ASP A 160 10.42 47.36 -80.86
C ASP A 160 11.51 48.07 -80.04
N GLN A 161 11.16 48.96 -79.11
CA GLN A 161 12.10 49.50 -78.11
C GLN A 161 12.66 48.39 -77.20
N GLU A 162 11.81 47.46 -76.75
CA GLU A 162 12.24 46.34 -75.91
C GLU A 162 13.10 45.33 -76.68
N LYS A 163 12.86 45.16 -77.98
CA LYS A 163 13.70 44.32 -78.86
C LYS A 163 15.05 44.94 -79.25
N ALA A 164 15.19 46.27 -79.11
CA ALA A 164 16.41 46.99 -79.45
C ALA A 164 17.34 47.23 -78.24
N ALA A 165 16.86 46.95 -77.02
CA ALA A 165 17.65 46.86 -75.80
C ALA A 165 18.31 45.47 -75.68
#